data_AF-A0A7J7D145-F1
#
_entry.id   AF-A0A7J7D145-F1
#
_cell.length_a   1.000
_cell.length_b   1.000
_cell.length_c   1.000
_cell.angle_alpha   90.00
_cell.angle_beta   90.00
_cell.angle_gamma   90.00
#
_symmetry.space_group_name_H-M   'P 1'
#
loop_
_entity.id
_entity.type
_entity.pdbx_description
1 polymer ?
#
loop_
_entity_poly.entity_id
_entity_poly.type
_entity_poly.pdbx_seq_one_letter_code
_entity_poly.pdbx_strand_id
1 'polypeptide(L)'
;MPPYLDIYDSPLMATPAQVERTVNYNEHRPTTPPPDLPSLLLHGRIVYIGMPLVPAVTELIVAELMYLQWADPKAPIYMYINSTGTTRDDNETAIINRDTLVKLLAKHTGNSEETVANAMRRPYYMDATKAKEFGVIDKVSTLVLVFV
;
A
#
# COMPACT_ATOMS: atom_id res chain seq x y z
N MET A 1 4.56 -9.85 -10.94
CA MET A 1 3.88 -10.80 -10.04
C MET A 1 4.27 -10.42 -8.64
N PRO A 2 3.34 -10.23 -7.68
CA PRO A 2 3.72 -9.92 -6.32
C PRO A 2 4.53 -11.10 -5.73
N PRO A 3 5.63 -10.84 -5.01
CA PRO A 3 6.65 -11.84 -4.64
C PRO A 3 6.20 -12.86 -3.58
N TYR A 4 4.90 -12.99 -3.31
CA TYR A 4 4.34 -13.80 -2.23
C TYR A 4 3.56 -15.04 -2.68
N LEU A 5 3.51 -15.34 -3.98
CA LEU A 5 2.98 -16.65 -4.38
C LEU A 5 3.97 -17.78 -4.05
N ASP A 6 5.27 -17.48 -4.07
CA ASP A 6 6.34 -18.49 -3.96
C ASP A 6 6.56 -19.00 -2.52
N ILE A 7 6.03 -18.31 -1.49
CA ILE A 7 6.07 -18.79 -0.10
C ILE A 7 5.08 -19.95 0.15
N TYR A 8 4.10 -20.17 -0.73
CA TYR A 8 3.21 -21.33 -0.68
C TYR A 8 3.76 -22.55 -1.45
N ASP A 9 4.81 -22.39 -2.25
CA ASP A 9 5.52 -23.47 -2.94
C ASP A 9 6.58 -24.15 -2.06
N SER A 10 6.74 -23.70 -0.80
CA SER A 10 7.49 -24.44 0.21
C SER A 10 6.70 -25.68 0.66
N PRO A 11 7.36 -26.83 0.94
CA PRO A 11 6.73 -28.15 1.15
C PRO A 11 5.99 -28.29 2.50
N LEU A 12 5.28 -27.25 2.95
CA LEU A 12 4.40 -27.30 4.12
C LEU A 12 3.01 -27.87 3.82
N MET A 13 2.73 -28.23 2.56
CA MET A 13 1.50 -28.91 2.15
C MET A 13 1.80 -30.37 1.81
N ALA A 14 1.99 -31.21 2.84
CA ALA A 14 1.98 -32.66 2.67
C ALA A 14 0.59 -33.11 2.20
N THR A 15 0.54 -33.97 1.19
CA THR A 15 -0.71 -34.55 0.66
C THR A 15 -1.51 -35.27 1.75
N PRO A 16 -2.86 -35.28 1.73
CA PRO A 16 -3.68 -35.72 2.87
C PRO A 16 -3.65 -37.21 3.24
N ALA A 17 -2.73 -38.02 2.69
CA ALA A 17 -2.84 -39.48 2.73
C ALA A 17 -1.62 -40.25 3.29
N GLN A 18 -0.61 -39.58 3.86
CA GLN A 18 0.53 -40.28 4.47
C GLN A 18 0.72 -39.86 5.93
N VAL A 19 -0.22 -40.26 6.79
CA VAL A 19 -0.01 -40.27 8.25
C VAL A 19 0.77 -41.53 8.58
N GLU A 20 2.07 -41.52 8.32
CA GLU A 20 2.98 -42.51 8.89
C GLU A 20 3.31 -42.09 10.32
N ARG A 21 2.84 -42.90 11.27
CA ARG A 21 2.98 -42.70 12.70
C ARG A 21 4.45 -42.85 13.07
N THR A 22 5.14 -41.73 13.28
CA THR A 22 6.19 -41.47 14.30
C THR A 22 6.98 -40.23 13.86
N VAL A 23 6.44 -39.05 14.12
CA VAL A 23 7.25 -37.82 14.05
C VAL A 23 7.23 -37.21 15.43
N ASN A 24 8.38 -37.17 16.09
CA ASN A 24 8.55 -36.49 17.36
C ASN A 24 8.08 -35.04 17.19
N TYR A 25 7.04 -34.63 17.93
CA TYR A 25 6.44 -33.29 17.86
C TYR A 25 7.42 -32.14 18.15
N ASN A 26 8.67 -32.46 18.53
CA ASN A 26 9.68 -31.53 19.04
C ASN A 26 10.82 -31.17 18.06
N GLU A 27 10.91 -31.77 16.87
CA GLU A 27 12.11 -31.59 16.01
C GLU A 27 11.99 -30.48 14.94
N HIS A 28 10.83 -29.86 14.75
CA HIS A 28 10.62 -28.84 13.70
C HIS A 28 9.97 -27.54 14.18
N ARG A 29 10.08 -27.19 15.47
CA ARG A 29 9.61 -25.86 15.90
C ARG A 29 10.57 -24.81 15.35
N PRO A 30 10.12 -23.87 14.50
CA PRO A 30 10.97 -22.78 14.06
C PRO A 30 11.54 -22.09 15.31
N THR A 31 12.86 -21.88 15.34
CA THR A 31 13.56 -21.28 16.50
C THR A 31 13.16 -19.83 16.75
N THR A 32 12.44 -19.23 15.81
CA THR A 32 11.87 -17.89 15.90
C THR A 32 10.37 -17.94 15.63
N PRO A 33 9.55 -17.16 16.35
CA PRO A 33 8.16 -16.93 15.97
C PRO A 33 8.06 -16.51 14.49
N PRO A 34 6.97 -16.86 13.78
CA PRO A 34 6.76 -16.36 12.43
C PRO A 34 6.74 -14.82 12.46
N PRO A 35 7.28 -14.16 11.41
CA PRO A 35 7.25 -12.71 11.31
C PRO A 35 5.80 -12.21 11.38
N ASP A 36 5.60 -11.09 12.08
CA ASP A 36 4.31 -10.39 12.07
C ASP A 36 3.99 -9.85 10.68
N LEU A 37 2.71 -9.56 10.43
CA LEU A 37 2.25 -9.15 9.11
C LEU A 37 2.97 -7.88 8.57
N PRO A 38 3.14 -6.78 9.34
CA PRO A 38 3.95 -5.64 8.91
C PRO A 38 5.39 -6.02 8.50
N SER A 39 6.09 -6.81 9.33
CA SER A 39 7.43 -7.30 9.00
C SER A 39 7.44 -8.12 7.71
N LEU A 40 6.40 -8.93 7.52
CA LEU A 40 6.20 -9.73 6.31
C LEU A 40 6.07 -8.79 5.12
N LEU A 41 5.13 -7.84 5.12
CA LEU A 41 4.91 -6.87 4.03
C LEU A 41 6.17 -6.08 3.66
N LEU A 42 6.88 -5.55 4.66
CA LEU A 42 8.09 -4.76 4.46
C LEU A 42 9.21 -5.59 3.82
N HIS A 43 9.36 -6.87 4.20
CA HIS A 43 10.31 -7.78 3.58
C HIS A 43 10.07 -7.94 2.07
N GLY A 44 8.81 -8.04 1.64
CA GLY A 44 8.45 -8.02 0.21
C GLY A 44 8.30 -6.62 -0.38
N ARG A 45 8.86 -5.59 0.28
CA ARG A 45 8.92 -4.20 -0.20
C ARG A 45 7.56 -3.56 -0.42
N ILE A 46 6.59 -3.92 0.43
CA ILE A 46 5.23 -3.36 0.44
C ILE A 46 5.08 -2.40 1.62
N VAL A 47 4.74 -1.15 1.34
CA VAL A 47 4.31 -0.15 2.31
C VAL A 47 2.77 -0.07 2.27
N TYR A 48 2.10 -0.35 3.38
CA TYR A 48 0.63 -0.34 3.46
C TYR A 48 0.14 0.89 4.23
N ILE A 49 -0.68 1.71 3.57
CA ILE A 49 -1.27 2.93 4.13
C ILE A 49 -2.77 2.71 4.31
N GLY A 50 -3.15 2.14 5.46
CA GLY A 50 -4.54 1.80 5.79
C GLY A 50 -5.27 2.78 6.73
N MET A 51 -4.56 3.76 7.30
CA MET A 51 -5.06 4.66 8.34
C MET A 51 -4.97 6.13 7.90
N PRO A 52 -5.67 7.07 8.56
CA PRO A 52 -5.46 8.50 8.34
C PRO A 52 -3.99 8.89 8.54
N LEU A 53 -3.51 9.83 7.72
CA LEU A 53 -2.15 10.34 7.78
C LEU A 53 -2.03 11.38 8.90
N VAL A 54 -1.62 10.91 10.06
CA VAL A 54 -1.15 11.73 11.19
C VAL A 54 0.38 11.79 11.22
N PRO A 55 1.01 12.72 11.96
CA PRO A 55 2.47 12.87 11.97
C PRO A 55 3.22 11.56 12.24
N ALA A 56 2.82 10.79 13.25
CA ALA A 56 3.47 9.51 13.58
C ALA A 56 3.40 8.47 12.44
N VAL A 57 2.27 8.40 11.72
CA VAL A 57 2.12 7.50 10.56
C VAL A 57 2.98 7.98 9.40
N THR A 58 3.04 9.30 9.19
CA THR A 58 3.85 9.91 8.13
C THR A 58 5.34 9.66 8.34
N GLU A 59 5.83 9.82 9.58
CA GLU A 59 7.21 9.53 9.95
C GLU A 59 7.57 8.06 9.71
N LEU A 60 6.67 7.14 10.08
CA LEU A 60 6.88 5.71 9.83
C LEU A 60 6.98 5.40 8.33
N ILE A 61 6.07 5.93 7.51
CA ILE A 61 6.10 5.74 6.04
C ILE A 61 7.42 6.24 5.46
N VAL A 62 7.89 7.42 5.88
CA VAL A 62 9.18 7.96 5.42
C VAL A 62 10.33 7.04 5.83
N ALA A 63 10.34 6.53 7.07
CA ALA A 63 11.35 5.60 7.54
C ALA A 63 11.36 4.28 6.74
N GLU A 64 10.19 3.70 6.47
CA GLU A 64 10.05 2.48 5.65
C GLU A 64 10.57 2.71 4.21
N LEU A 65 10.21 3.83 3.58
CA LEU A 65 10.69 4.17 2.24
C LEU A 65 12.21 4.36 2.22
N MET A 66 12.77 5.06 3.21
CA MET A 66 14.23 5.24 3.34
C MET A 66 14.95 3.91 3.54
N TYR A 67 14.40 3.03 4.39
CA TYR A 67 14.95 1.71 4.64
C TYR A 67 14.94 0.84 3.36
N LEU A 68 13.81 0.78 2.65
CA LEU A 68 13.68 -0.01 1.43
C LEU A 68 14.61 0.49 0.31
N GLN A 69 14.76 1.81 0.19
CA GLN A 69 15.70 2.43 -0.75
C GLN A 69 17.16 2.11 -0.41
N TRP A 70 17.52 2.13 0.87
CA TRP A 70 18.86 1.73 1.33
C TRP A 70 19.13 0.24 1.09
N ALA A 71 18.15 -0.61 1.36
CA ALA A 71 18.29 -2.07 1.24
C ALA A 71 18.50 -2.53 -0.21
N ASP A 72 17.71 -2.00 -1.15
CA ASP A 72 17.93 -2.20 -2.58
C ASP A 72 17.33 -1.02 -3.36
N PRO A 73 18.15 -0.12 -3.91
CA PRO A 73 17.65 1.04 -4.63
C PRO A 73 17.16 0.75 -6.06
N LYS A 74 17.39 -0.46 -6.58
CA LYS A 74 17.00 -0.87 -7.93
C LYS A 74 15.67 -1.62 -7.92
N ALA A 75 15.36 -2.33 -6.84
CA ALA A 75 14.11 -3.04 -6.71
C ALA A 75 12.93 -2.08 -6.50
N PRO A 76 11.76 -2.34 -7.13
CA PRO A 76 10.58 -1.51 -6.94
C PRO A 76 10.10 -1.52 -5.49
N ILE A 77 9.45 -0.44 -5.08
CA ILE A 77 8.70 -0.35 -3.84
C ILE A 77 7.22 -0.31 -4.21
N TYR A 78 6.43 -1.15 -3.56
CA TYR A 78 4.98 -1.21 -3.78
C TYR A 78 4.27 -0.48 -2.65
N MET A 79 3.32 0.38 -2.99
CA MET A 79 2.51 1.09 -2.00
C MET A 79 1.04 0.72 -2.17
N TYR A 80 0.42 0.26 -1.09
CA TYR A 80 -0.98 -0.14 -1.06
C TYR A 80 -1.74 0.90 -0.24
N ILE A 81 -2.68 1.61 -0.87
CA ILE A 81 -3.32 2.79 -0.28
C ILE A 81 -4.80 2.49 -0.04
N ASN A 82 -5.22 2.54 1.22
CA ASN A 82 -6.60 2.51 1.68
C ASN A 82 -6.74 3.51 2.85
N SER A 83 -6.63 4.80 2.54
CA SER A 83 -6.57 5.87 3.53
C SER A 83 -7.57 6.97 3.21
N THR A 84 -8.13 7.58 4.25
CA THR A 84 -8.97 8.79 4.15
C THR A 84 -8.15 10.07 3.95
N GLY A 85 -6.82 9.97 3.89
CA GLY A 85 -5.91 11.11 3.77
C GLY A 85 -5.56 11.76 5.10
N THR A 86 -5.31 13.07 5.09
CA THR A 86 -4.96 13.85 6.29
C THR A 86 -6.22 14.46 6.91
N THR A 87 -6.44 14.18 8.18
CA THR A 87 -7.55 14.74 8.97
C THR A 87 -6.96 15.72 10.00
N ARG A 88 -7.45 16.97 10.05
CA ARG A 88 -7.16 17.89 11.16
C ARG A 88 -7.97 17.47 12.40
N ASP A 89 -7.61 17.99 13.58
CA ASP A 89 -8.30 17.69 14.85
C ASP A 89 -9.81 18.04 14.84
N ASP A 90 -10.25 18.87 13.90
CA ASP A 90 -11.65 19.26 13.65
C ASP A 90 -12.38 18.35 12.63
N ASN A 91 -11.76 17.25 12.19
CA ASN A 91 -12.20 16.39 11.10
C ASN A 91 -12.24 17.03 9.70
N GLU A 92 -11.66 18.22 9.49
CA GLU A 92 -11.50 18.80 8.15
C GLU A 92 -10.24 18.29 7.46
N THR A 93 -10.29 18.15 6.13
CA THR A 93 -9.11 17.79 5.35
C THR A 93 -8.07 18.91 5.40
N ALA A 94 -6.86 18.56 5.85
CA ALA A 94 -5.76 19.50 6.04
C ALA A 94 -5.10 19.95 4.72
N ILE A 95 -5.83 20.62 3.81
CA ILE A 95 -5.16 21.29 2.67
C ILE A 95 -4.52 22.57 3.20
N ILE A 96 -3.22 22.49 3.52
CA ILE A 96 -2.44 23.64 4.04
C ILE A 96 -2.04 24.58 2.88
N ASN A 97 -1.85 24.04 1.67
CA ASN A 97 -1.40 24.81 0.51
C ASN A 97 -2.11 24.34 -0.77
N ARG A 98 -3.32 24.89 -1.01
CA ARG A 98 -4.17 24.52 -2.13
C ARG A 98 -3.46 24.65 -3.48
N ASP A 99 -2.74 25.75 -3.69
CA ASP A 99 -2.06 26.04 -4.96
C ASP A 99 -0.94 25.02 -5.24
N THR A 100 -0.20 24.61 -4.21
CA THR A 100 0.84 23.58 -4.34
C THR A 100 0.22 22.22 -4.70
N LEU A 101 -0.90 21.87 -4.06
CA LEU A 101 -1.61 20.62 -4.36
C LEU A 101 -2.18 20.62 -5.79
N VAL A 102 -2.76 21.74 -6.24
CA VAL A 102 -3.25 21.91 -7.62
C VAL A 102 -2.12 21.71 -8.62
N LYS A 103 -0.97 22.37 -8.40
CA LYS A 103 0.22 22.24 -9.27
C LYS A 103 0.72 20.80 -9.33
N LEU A 104 0.81 20.13 -8.19
CA LEU A 104 1.28 18.75 -8.10
C LEU A 104 0.31 17.80 -8.84
N LEU A 105 -0.99 17.92 -8.58
CA LEU A 105 -2.00 17.10 -9.24
C LEU A 105 -2.04 17.36 -10.75
N ALA A 106 -1.99 18.61 -11.20
CA ALA A 106 -1.93 18.96 -12.62
C ALA A 106 -0.72 18.29 -13.30
N LYS A 107 0.46 18.39 -12.68
CA LYS A 107 1.69 17.76 -13.18
C LYS A 107 1.59 16.24 -13.33
N HIS A 108 0.99 15.55 -12.36
CA HIS A 108 0.94 14.07 -12.36
C HIS A 108 -0.26 13.48 -13.10
N THR A 109 -1.36 14.24 -13.22
CA THR A 109 -2.55 13.80 -13.95
C THR A 109 -2.54 14.17 -15.43
N GLY A 110 -1.68 15.12 -15.84
CA GLY A 110 -1.65 15.65 -17.20
C GLY A 110 -2.75 16.68 -17.51
N ASN A 111 -3.53 17.08 -16.50
CA ASN A 111 -4.56 18.12 -16.63
C ASN A 111 -3.99 19.53 -16.43
N SER A 112 -4.72 20.55 -16.86
CA SER A 112 -4.40 21.94 -16.54
C SER A 112 -4.66 22.26 -15.06
N GLU A 113 -3.92 23.23 -14.51
CA GLU A 113 -4.15 23.73 -13.15
C GLU A 113 -5.60 24.22 -12.96
N GLU A 114 -6.21 24.81 -13.99
CA GLU A 114 -7.62 25.25 -13.97
C GLU A 114 -8.59 24.07 -13.82
N THR A 115 -8.42 23.01 -14.62
CA THR A 115 -9.27 21.82 -14.54
C THR A 115 -9.18 21.18 -13.16
N VAL A 116 -7.96 21.08 -12.61
CA VAL A 116 -7.73 20.52 -11.27
C VAL A 116 -8.32 21.43 -10.18
N ALA A 117 -8.09 22.73 -10.25
CA ALA A 117 -8.61 23.69 -9.27
C ALA A 117 -10.15 23.68 -9.21
N ASN A 118 -10.80 23.55 -10.37
CA ASN A 118 -12.24 23.42 -10.50
C ASN A 118 -12.75 22.10 -9.91
N ALA A 119 -12.09 20.97 -10.19
CA ALA A 119 -12.42 19.67 -9.61
C ALA A 119 -12.31 19.68 -8.07
N MET A 120 -11.28 20.35 -7.53
CA MET A 120 -11.05 20.48 -6.10
C MET A 120 -11.94 21.53 -5.40
N ARG A 121 -12.88 22.18 -6.10
CA ARG A 121 -13.74 23.21 -5.49
C ARG A 121 -14.70 22.63 -4.43
N ARG A 122 -15.02 21.33 -4.55
CA ARG A 122 -15.86 20.55 -3.62
C ARG A 122 -15.32 19.11 -3.55
N PRO A 123 -15.76 18.29 -2.58
CA PRO A 123 -15.44 16.87 -2.59
C PRO A 123 -15.79 16.23 -3.93
N TYR A 124 -14.81 15.56 -4.54
CA TYR A 124 -14.94 14.98 -5.88
C TYR A 124 -14.51 13.52 -5.83
N TYR A 125 -15.50 12.64 -5.72
CA TYR A 125 -15.30 11.19 -5.71
C TYR A 125 -15.26 10.65 -7.14
N MET A 126 -14.38 9.67 -7.36
CA MET A 126 -14.18 9.01 -8.64
C MET A 126 -14.27 7.50 -8.45
N ASP A 127 -14.91 6.81 -9.39
CA ASP A 127 -14.69 5.38 -9.55
C ASP A 127 -13.35 5.10 -10.25
N ALA A 128 -12.97 3.83 -10.35
CA ALA A 128 -11.68 3.44 -10.93
C ALA A 128 -11.55 3.84 -12.42
N THR A 129 -12.62 3.80 -13.20
CA THR A 129 -12.61 4.18 -14.62
C THR A 129 -12.37 5.68 -14.75
N LYS A 130 -13.12 6.47 -13.99
CA LYS A 130 -13.03 7.91 -13.96
C LYS A 130 -11.69 8.40 -13.38
N ALA A 131 -11.16 7.71 -12.37
CA ALA A 131 -9.84 7.98 -11.83
C ALA A 131 -8.74 7.75 -12.89
N LYS A 132 -8.91 6.72 -13.73
CA LYS A 132 -8.01 6.48 -14.87
C LYS A 132 -8.12 7.56 -15.94
N GLU A 133 -9.34 7.92 -16.34
CA GLU A 133 -9.57 9.00 -17.32
C GLU A 133 -9.07 10.36 -16.82
N PHE A 134 -9.20 10.63 -15.52
CA PHE A 134 -8.67 11.84 -14.90
C PHE A 134 -7.15 11.81 -14.74
N GLY A 135 -6.48 10.66 -14.97
CA GLY A 135 -5.03 10.52 -14.85
C GLY A 135 -4.51 10.32 -13.42
N VAL A 136 -5.39 9.96 -12.47
CA VAL A 136 -4.97 9.63 -11.08
C VAL A 136 -4.29 8.26 -11.03
N ILE A 137 -4.70 7.34 -11.91
CA ILE A 137 -4.15 5.99 -12.01
C ILE A 137 -3.96 5.60 -13.48
N ASP A 138 -2.98 4.74 -13.77
CA ASP A 138 -2.73 4.28 -15.14
C ASP A 138 -3.57 3.05 -15.53
N LYS A 139 -3.88 2.20 -14.55
CA LYS A 139 -4.53 0.90 -14.79
C LYS A 139 -5.52 0.53 -13.69
N VAL A 140 -6.67 0.02 -14.11
CA VAL A 140 -7.64 -0.64 -13.23
C VAL A 140 -7.31 -2.13 -13.20
N SER A 141 -7.11 -2.67 -12.00
CA SER A 141 -6.93 -4.11 -11.78
C SER A 141 -8.26 -4.71 -11.32
N THR A 142 -8.63 -5.87 -11.86
CA THR A 142 -9.89 -6.55 -11.52
C THR A 142 -9.88 -7.17 -10.11
N LEU A 143 -8.69 -7.29 -9.50
CA LEU A 143 -8.51 -7.78 -8.14
C LEU A 143 -8.34 -6.57 -7.21
N VAL A 144 -9.23 -6.44 -6.23
CA VAL A 144 -9.31 -5.37 -5.19
C VAL A 144 -10.07 -4.12 -5.62
N LEU A 145 -11.39 -4.18 -5.43
CA LEU A 145 -12.27 -3.02 -5.32
C LEU A 145 -12.52 -2.77 -3.81
N VAL A 146 -12.05 -1.64 -3.28
CA VAL A 146 -12.53 -1.09 -2.01
C VAL A 146 -12.85 0.39 -2.29
N PHE A 147 -14.13 0.72 -2.33
CA PHE A 147 -14.61 2.10 -2.31
C PHE A 147 -14.66 2.56 -0.85
N VAL A 148 -14.13 3.76 -0.57
CA VAL A 148 -14.47 4.55 0.63
C VAL A 148 -15.12 5.84 0.15
#